data_AF-A0A7K3DAB6-F1
#
_entry.id   AF-A0A7K3DAB6-F1
#
_cell.length_a   1.000
_cell.length_b   1.000
_cell.length_c   1.000
_cell.angle_alpha   90.00
_cell.angle_beta   90.00
_cell.angle_gamma   90.00
#
_symmetry.space_group_name_H-M   'P 1'
#
loop_
_entity.id
_entity.type
_entity.pdbx_description
1 polymer ?
#
loop_
_entity_poly.entity_id
_entity_poly.type
_entity_poly.pdbx_seq_one_letter_code
_entity_poly.pdbx_strand_id
1 'polypeptide(L)' 'ALGVKLTTLTPEQAAYIGVEVEGPFKPDHYRY' A
#
# COMPACT_ATOMS: atom_id res chain seq x y z
N ALA A 1 20.75 -4.90 -3.30
CA ALA A 1 19.31 -4.61 -3.45
C ALA A 1 18.87 -4.88 -4.88
N LEU A 2 17.61 -5.24 -5.12
CA LEU A 2 17.12 -5.74 -6.42
C LEU A 2 16.84 -4.64 -7.49
N GLY A 3 17.07 -3.36 -7.19
CA GLY A 3 16.84 -2.27 -8.16
C GLY A 3 15.37 -2.00 -8.51
N VAL A 4 14.44 -2.54 -7.72
CA VAL A 4 12.99 -2.37 -7.94
C VAL A 4 12.53 -0.96 -7.58
N LYS A 5 11.47 -0.50 -8.25
CA LYS A 5 10.76 0.76 -7.93
C LYS A 5 9.33 0.42 -7.53
N LEU A 6 8.98 0.72 -6.29
CA LEU A 6 7.61 0.58 -5.81
C LEU A 6 6.79 1.81 -6.24
N THR A 7 5.54 1.57 -6.58
CA THR A 7 4.58 2.65 -6.81
C THR A 7 4.11 3.21 -5.46
N THR A 8 4.07 4.53 -5.34
CA THR A 8 3.48 5.22 -4.18
C THR A 8 2.02 5.56 -4.48
N LEU A 9 1.12 5.25 -3.55
CA LEU A 9 -0.29 5.61 -3.68
C LEU A 9 -0.47 7.12 -3.62
N THR A 10 -1.40 7.66 -4.41
CA THR A 10 -1.90 9.01 -4.18
C THR A 10 -2.80 9.02 -2.94
N PRO A 11 -2.99 10.19 -2.27
CA PRO A 11 -3.93 10.29 -1.15
C PRO A 11 -5.35 9.83 -1.50
N GLU A 12 -5.81 10.13 -2.72
CA GLU A 12 -7.12 9.70 -3.22
C GLU A 12 -7.22 8.17 -3.36
N GLN A 13 -6.18 7.52 -3.90
CA GLN A 13 -6.14 6.07 -4.02
C GLN A 13 -6.11 5.37 -2.65
N ALA A 14 -5.32 5.90 -1.72
CA ALA A 14 -5.21 5.38 -0.35
C ALA A 14 -6.57 5.47 0.37
N ALA A 15 -7.23 6.64 0.28
CA ALA A 15 -8.58 6.84 0.80
C ALA A 15 -9.62 5.92 0.13
N TYR A 16 -9.53 5.72 -1.20
CA TYR A 16 -10.45 4.87 -1.94
C TYR A 16 -10.44 3.41 -1.47
N ILE A 17 -9.27 2.87 -1.10
CA ILE A 17 -9.13 1.49 -0.58
C ILE A 17 -9.07 1.41 0.96
N GLY A 18 -9.18 2.53 1.66
CA GLY A 18 -9.21 2.59 3.11
C GLY A 18 -7.89 2.19 3.79
N VAL A 19 -6.74 2.62 3.25
CA VAL A 19 -5.42 2.41 3.86
C VAL A 19 -4.64 3.73 3.95
N GLU A 20 -3.62 3.78 4.79
CA GLU A 20 -2.64 4.87 4.81
C GLU A 20 -1.67 4.76 3.63
N VAL A 21 -1.13 5.88 3.15
CA VAL A 21 -0.15 5.91 2.05
C VAL A 21 1.12 5.11 2.39
N GLU A 22 1.51 5.11 3.66
CA GLU A 22 2.67 4.37 4.18
C GLU A 22 2.31 2.96 4.71
N GLY A 23 1.04 2.58 4.60
CA GLY A 23 0.51 1.31 5.09
C GLY A 23 0.16 1.30 6.59
N PRO A 24 -0.23 0.12 7.14
CA PRO A 24 -0.21 -1.20 6.49
C PRO A 24 -1.17 -1.32 5.29
N PHE A 25 -0.72 -1.99 4.23
CA PHE A 25 -1.47 -2.07 2.96
C PHE A 25 -2.49 -3.21 2.89
N LYS A 26 -2.52 -4.10 3.87
CA LYS A 26 -3.35 -5.30 3.93
C LYS A 26 -3.72 -5.62 5.38
N PRO A 27 -4.89 -6.26 5.62
CA PRO A 27 -5.32 -6.66 6.96
C PRO A 27 -4.54 -7.88 7.47
N ASP A 28 -4.60 -8.12 8.78
CA ASP A 28 -3.82 -9.18 9.45
C ASP A 28 -4.06 -10.60 8.94
N HIS A 29 -5.25 -10.90 8.45
CA HIS A 29 -5.60 -12.22 7.93
C HIS A 29 -5.21 -12.44 6.45
N TYR A 30 -4.56 -11.45 5.83
CA TYR A 30 -4.11 -11.52 4.44
C TYR A 30 -2.89 -12.44 4.30
N ARG A 31 -2.92 -13.36 3.34
CA ARG A 31 -1.91 -14.42 3.17
C ARG A 31 -0.80 -14.11 2.16
N TYR A 32 -0.69 -12.85 1.75
CA TYR A 32 0.10 -12.38 0.60
C TYR A 32 -0.51 -12.77 -0.74
#